data_AF-A0A7M7LMS9-F1
#
_entry.id   AF-A0A7M7LMS9-F1
#
_cell.length_a   1.000
_cell.length_b   1.000
_cell.length_c   1.000
_cell.angle_alpha   90.00
_cell.angle_beta   90.00
_cell.angle_gamma   90.00
#
_symmetry.space_group_name_H-M   'P 1'
#
loop_
_entity.id
_entity.type
_entity.pdbx_description
1 polymer ?
#
loop_
_entity_poly.entity_id
_entity_poly.type
_entity_poly.pdbx_seq_one_letter_code
_entity_poly.pdbx_strand_id
1 'polypeptide(L)'
;MANRNRSETERSVKQSERNNAEGSKKPFNKKKYREQKYSNKFKVNQWEEKRKKAILKGFYKDLKKEEKAANFKFSRKSNSENPEDDNSESSSKKAKIPFFSAKQEYLKKKQEKDRKKEELLKAQEERKKALEKYKEKKMQTYKQLSKKTKKGQPVMKGRMELLLEKIQQST
;
A
#
# COMPACT_ATOMS: atom_id res chain seq x y z
N MET A 1 34.28 -24.02 51.37
CA MET A 1 33.25 -23.03 51.00
C MET A 1 33.91 -21.91 50.20
N ALA A 2 33.80 -21.89 48.88
CA ALA A 2 34.27 -20.78 48.05
C ALA A 2 33.48 -20.76 46.74
N ASN A 3 32.48 -19.88 46.64
CA ASN A 3 31.90 -19.37 45.38
C ASN A 3 30.71 -18.44 45.70
N ARG A 4 31.00 -17.17 46.00
CA ARG A 4 29.95 -16.12 46.04
C ARG A 4 30.36 -14.75 45.49
N ASN A 5 31.60 -14.58 45.04
CA ASN A 5 32.14 -13.24 44.71
C ASN A 5 32.31 -12.97 43.20
N ARG A 6 31.87 -13.86 42.30
CA ARG A 6 32.03 -13.68 40.84
C ARG A 6 30.87 -12.91 40.18
N SER A 7 29.70 -12.83 40.82
CA SER A 7 28.48 -12.25 40.23
C SER A 7 28.32 -10.74 40.47
N GLU A 8 28.98 -10.18 41.49
CA GLU A 8 28.85 -8.76 41.83
C GLU A 8 29.79 -7.88 40.99
N THR A 9 30.97 -8.39 40.66
CA THR A 9 31.93 -7.74 39.77
C THR A 9 31.41 -7.64 38.33
N GLU A 10 30.75 -8.67 37.80
CA GLU A 10 30.17 -8.63 36.44
C GLU A 10 28.96 -7.69 36.30
N ARG A 11 28.18 -7.51 37.37
CA ARG A 11 27.05 -6.55 37.40
C ARG A 11 27.52 -5.11 37.54
N SER A 12 28.57 -4.87 38.34
CA SER A 12 29.23 -3.57 38.50
C SER A 12 29.83 -3.07 37.17
N VAL A 13 30.52 -3.94 36.42
CA VAL A 13 31.10 -3.60 35.11
C VAL A 13 30.01 -3.28 34.07
N LYS A 14 28.88 -4.00 34.07
CA LYS A 14 27.74 -3.70 33.18
C LYS A 14 27.01 -2.38 33.51
N GLN A 15 27.06 -1.92 34.76
CA GLN A 15 26.50 -0.63 35.16
C GLN A 15 27.46 0.53 34.88
N SER A 16 28.78 0.34 35.03
CA SER A 16 29.77 1.37 34.69
C SER A 16 29.92 1.61 33.18
N GLU A 17 29.68 0.59 32.35
CA GLU A 17 29.61 0.75 30.88
C GLU A 17 28.35 1.50 30.41
N ARG A 18 27.23 1.40 31.13
CA ARG A 18 26.00 2.14 30.80
C ARG A 18 26.10 3.62 31.17
N ASN A 19 26.75 3.93 32.28
CA ASN A 19 26.86 5.30 32.80
C ASN A 19 27.91 6.15 32.06
N ASN A 20 28.91 5.53 31.42
CA ASN A 20 29.90 6.26 30.59
C ASN A 20 29.41 6.60 29.17
N ALA A 21 28.22 6.16 28.77
CA ALA A 21 27.70 6.35 27.41
C ALA A 21 26.73 7.55 27.25
N GLU A 22 26.38 8.25 28.35
CA GLU A 22 25.36 9.32 28.33
C GLU A 22 25.92 10.73 28.07
N GLY A 23 27.24 10.92 28.10
CA GLY A 23 27.87 12.25 27.96
C GLY A 23 28.42 12.61 26.57
N SER A 24 28.61 11.65 25.67
CA SER A 24 29.16 11.93 24.33
C SER A 24 28.22 11.44 23.23
N LYS A 25 27.79 12.38 22.37
CA LYS A 25 26.99 12.04 21.19
C LYS A 25 27.81 11.07 20.33
N LYS A 26 27.28 9.85 20.13
CA LYS A 26 27.91 8.85 19.24
C LYS A 26 28.23 9.52 17.90
N PRO A 27 29.47 9.41 17.39
CA PRO A 27 29.85 10.06 16.15
C PRO A 27 28.95 9.60 15.00
N PHE A 28 28.43 10.56 14.24
CA PHE A 28 27.50 10.27 13.16
C PHE A 28 28.18 9.46 12.05
N ASN A 29 27.74 8.22 11.87
CA ASN A 29 28.25 7.36 10.81
C ASN A 29 27.68 7.79 9.45
N LYS A 30 28.41 8.66 8.75
CA LYS A 30 28.07 9.19 7.42
C LYS A 30 27.87 8.09 6.38
N LYS A 31 28.63 6.98 6.46
CA LYS A 31 28.53 5.85 5.53
C LYS A 31 27.19 5.14 5.69
N LYS A 32 26.84 4.78 6.93
CA LYS A 32 25.54 4.18 7.25
C LYS A 32 24.38 5.09 6.83
N TYR A 33 24.49 6.40 7.07
CA TYR A 33 23.47 7.35 6.62
C TYR A 33 23.30 7.37 5.10
N ARG A 34 24.40 7.41 4.33
CA ARG A 34 24.34 7.40 2.86
C ARG A 34 23.70 6.12 2.34
N GLU A 35 24.07 4.97 2.90
CA GLU A 35 23.45 3.68 2.56
C GLU A 35 21.96 3.68 2.88
N GLN A 36 21.55 4.17 4.05
CA GLN A 36 20.13 4.27 4.42
C GLN A 36 19.35 5.28 3.56
N LYS A 37 19.97 6.40 3.19
CA LYS A 37 19.30 7.48 2.46
C LYS A 37 19.16 7.21 0.97
N TYR A 38 20.17 6.58 0.36
CA TYR A 38 20.26 6.42 -1.09
C TYR A 38 20.15 4.98 -1.58
N SER A 39 20.34 3.97 -0.73
CA SER A 39 20.13 2.58 -1.16
C SER A 39 18.66 2.30 -1.43
N ASN A 40 18.35 1.89 -2.66
CA ASN A 40 17.01 1.47 -3.03
C ASN A 40 16.54 0.27 -2.19
N LYS A 41 17.43 -0.70 -1.94
CA LYS A 41 17.16 -1.87 -1.10
C LYS A 41 16.71 -1.47 0.31
N PHE A 42 17.36 -0.46 0.91
CA PHE A 42 16.97 0.01 2.23
C PHE A 42 15.60 0.68 2.23
N LYS A 43 15.29 1.50 1.22
CA LYS A 43 13.97 2.14 1.08
C LYS A 43 12.85 1.12 0.89
N VAL A 44 13.08 0.10 0.06
CA VAL A 44 12.12 -1.01 -0.15
C VAL A 44 11.90 -1.76 1.15
N ASN A 45 12.96 -2.12 1.87
CA ASN A 45 12.84 -2.81 3.17
C ASN A 45 12.08 -1.96 4.19
N GLN A 46 12.35 -0.65 4.29
CA GLN A 46 11.58 0.23 5.19
C GLN A 46 10.10 0.28 4.83
N TRP A 47 9.76 0.28 3.54
CA TRP A 47 8.38 0.25 3.09
C TRP A 47 7.70 -1.07 3.46
N GLU A 48 8.37 -2.21 3.23
CA GLU A 48 7.87 -3.52 3.63
C GLU A 48 7.66 -3.64 5.14
N GLU A 49 8.60 -3.15 5.94
CA GLU A 49 8.46 -3.13 7.40
C GLU A 49 7.27 -2.29 7.85
N LYS A 50 7.09 -1.10 7.26
CA LYS A 50 5.91 -0.25 7.54
C LYS A 50 4.62 -0.98 7.17
N ARG A 51 4.58 -1.65 6.03
CA ARG A 51 3.42 -2.44 5.58
C ARG A 51 3.12 -3.61 6.53
N LYS A 52 4.13 -4.39 6.93
CA LYS A 52 3.99 -5.49 7.90
C LYS A 52 3.46 -4.98 9.24
N LYS A 53 4.01 -3.86 9.74
CA LYS A 53 3.52 -3.22 10.97
C LYS A 53 2.06 -2.76 10.86
N ALA A 54 1.64 -2.24 9.70
CA ALA A 54 0.25 -1.84 9.48
C ALA A 54 -0.71 -3.04 9.50
N ILE A 55 -0.34 -4.15 8.84
CA ILE A 55 -1.11 -5.40 8.88
C ILE A 55 -1.26 -5.91 10.31
N LEU A 56 -0.15 -5.96 11.05
CA LEU A 56 -0.15 -6.42 12.44
C LEU A 56 -1.01 -5.53 13.34
N LYS A 57 -0.93 -4.20 13.18
CA LYS A 57 -1.80 -3.25 13.90
C LYS A 57 -3.28 -3.43 13.54
N GLY A 58 -3.59 -3.75 12.28
CA GLY A 58 -4.94 -4.08 11.83
C GLY A 58 -5.48 -5.30 12.57
N PHE A 59 -4.71 -6.39 12.57
CA PHE A 59 -5.07 -7.63 13.27
C PHE A 59 -5.36 -7.42 14.76
N TYR A 60 -4.46 -6.75 15.50
CA TYR A 60 -4.70 -6.47 16.92
C TYR A 60 -5.88 -5.53 17.17
N LYS A 61 -6.16 -4.61 16.24
CA LYS A 61 -7.32 -3.72 16.34
C LYS A 61 -8.62 -4.51 16.18
N ASP A 62 -8.64 -5.50 15.29
CA ASP A 62 -9.79 -6.36 15.07
C ASP A 62 -10.02 -7.28 16.29
N LEU A 63 -8.98 -7.89 16.85
CA LEU A 63 -9.07 -8.65 18.10
C LEU A 63 -9.64 -7.81 19.25
N LYS A 64 -9.11 -6.59 19.46
CA LYS A 64 -9.62 -5.68 20.50
C LYS A 64 -11.06 -5.23 20.25
N LYS A 65 -11.48 -5.17 18.98
CA LYS A 65 -12.87 -4.85 18.61
C LYS A 65 -13.80 -6.03 18.90
N GLU A 66 -13.35 -7.26 18.66
CA GLU A 66 -14.09 -8.49 18.99
C GLU A 66 -14.25 -8.65 20.50
N GLU A 67 -13.20 -8.44 21.30
CA GLU A 67 -13.28 -8.44 22.77
C GLU A 67 -14.30 -7.40 23.28
N LYS A 68 -14.25 -6.17 22.76
CA LYS A 68 -15.24 -5.14 23.13
C LYS A 68 -16.66 -5.50 22.68
N ALA A 69 -16.82 -6.10 21.50
CA ALA A 69 -18.13 -6.53 21.01
C ALA A 69 -18.67 -7.72 21.83
N ALA A 70 -17.82 -8.62 22.30
CA ALA A 70 -18.18 -9.72 23.20
C ALA A 70 -18.61 -9.18 24.57
N ASN A 71 -17.85 -8.24 25.15
CA ASN A 71 -18.19 -7.59 26.42
C ASN A 71 -19.51 -6.79 26.33
N PHE A 72 -19.75 -6.11 25.21
CA PHE A 72 -21.01 -5.39 24.96
C PHE A 72 -22.21 -6.32 24.67
N LYS A 73 -21.97 -7.53 24.17
CA LYS A 73 -23.01 -8.57 24.03
C LYS A 73 -23.32 -9.24 25.37
N PHE A 74 -22.31 -9.45 26.21
CA PHE A 74 -22.47 -10.00 27.56
C PHE A 74 -23.30 -9.05 28.45
N SER A 75 -23.04 -7.74 28.40
CA SER A 75 -23.82 -6.75 29.19
C SER A 75 -25.28 -6.58 28.73
N ARG A 76 -25.61 -6.93 27.48
CA ARG A 76 -27.00 -6.94 26.99
C ARG A 76 -27.75 -8.23 27.30
N LYS A 77 -27.03 -9.34 27.52
CA LYS A 77 -27.62 -10.64 27.88
C LYS A 77 -28.09 -10.68 29.34
N SER A 78 -27.48 -9.89 30.23
CA SER A 78 -27.85 -9.80 31.64
C SER A 78 -29.04 -8.88 31.95
N ASN A 79 -29.62 -8.21 30.95
CA ASN A 79 -30.64 -7.17 31.16
C ASN A 79 -31.95 -7.44 30.40
N SER A 80 -32.24 -8.71 30.08
CA SER A 80 -33.39 -9.11 29.26
C SER A 80 -34.20 -10.22 29.93
N GLU A 81 -34.81 -9.89 31.07
CA GLU A 81 -36.01 -10.57 31.58
C GLU A 81 -37.11 -9.51 31.72
N ASN A 82 -37.90 -9.33 30.66
CA ASN A 82 -39.34 -9.03 30.68
C ASN A 82 -39.83 -8.78 29.25
N PRO A 83 -40.82 -9.54 28.74
CA PRO A 83 -41.57 -9.21 27.54
C PRO A 83 -42.92 -8.60 27.95
N GLU A 84 -43.17 -7.33 27.65
CA GLU A 84 -44.54 -6.85 27.61
C GLU A 84 -44.74 -5.91 26.42
N ASP A 85 -45.93 -6.11 25.86
CA ASP A 85 -46.54 -5.59 24.65
C ASP A 85 -46.81 -4.09 24.71
N ASP A 86 -46.74 -3.37 23.58
CA ASP A 86 -47.75 -2.35 23.27
C ASP A 86 -47.66 -1.91 21.81
N ASN A 87 -48.74 -2.19 21.10
CA ASN A 87 -49.04 -1.77 19.74
C ASN A 87 -49.66 -0.36 19.77
N SER A 88 -48.88 0.68 19.44
CA SER A 88 -49.42 2.02 19.21
C SER A 88 -49.16 2.51 17.78
N GLU A 89 -50.20 2.41 16.97
CA GLU A 89 -50.35 3.07 15.67
C GLU A 89 -50.38 4.59 15.89
N SER A 90 -49.24 5.27 15.75
CA SER A 90 -49.18 6.73 15.71
C SER A 90 -48.31 7.22 14.56
N SER A 91 -48.91 8.10 13.76
CA SER A 91 -48.32 8.80 12.62
C SER A 91 -47.05 9.57 13.04
N SER A 92 -45.91 8.92 12.91
CA SER A 92 -44.60 9.55 13.05
C SER A 92 -43.78 9.20 11.81
N LYS A 93 -43.07 10.19 11.28
CA LYS A 93 -42.10 10.01 10.19
C LYS A 93 -41.19 8.85 10.58
N LYS A 94 -41.42 7.66 10.01
CA LYS A 94 -40.78 6.39 10.39
C LYS A 94 -39.28 6.63 10.47
N ALA A 95 -38.76 6.80 11.70
CA ALA A 95 -37.34 6.98 11.93
C ALA A 95 -36.69 5.72 11.37
N LYS A 96 -35.99 5.85 10.23
CA LYS A 96 -35.34 4.71 9.58
C LYS A 96 -34.47 4.05 10.64
N ILE A 97 -34.78 2.80 10.96
CA ILE A 97 -34.04 2.01 11.95
C ILE A 97 -32.55 2.21 11.62
N PRO A 98 -31.71 2.72 12.54
CA PRO A 98 -30.31 3.07 12.24
C PRO A 98 -29.50 1.93 11.60
N PHE A 99 -29.91 0.69 11.88
CA PHE A 99 -29.37 -0.51 11.24
C PHE A 99 -29.68 -0.60 9.73
N PHE A 100 -30.89 -0.25 9.32
CA PHE A 100 -31.30 -0.28 7.91
C PHE A 100 -30.57 0.79 7.09
N SER A 101 -30.44 2.01 7.60
CA SER A 101 -29.64 3.07 6.95
C SER A 101 -28.16 2.67 6.85
N ALA A 102 -27.58 2.13 7.93
CA ALA A 102 -26.21 1.63 7.93
C ALA A 102 -25.98 0.49 6.90
N LYS A 103 -26.94 -0.43 6.77
CA LYS A 103 -26.89 -1.51 5.76
C LYS A 103 -26.93 -0.96 4.34
N GLN A 104 -27.81 0.01 4.07
CA GLN A 104 -27.88 0.65 2.76
C GLN A 104 -26.60 1.41 2.40
N GLU A 105 -26.04 2.17 3.34
CA GLU A 105 -24.76 2.86 3.13
C GLU A 105 -23.60 1.90 2.88
N TYR A 106 -23.56 0.78 3.62
CA TYR A 106 -22.55 -0.25 3.40
C TYR A 106 -22.62 -0.82 1.98
N LEU A 107 -23.82 -1.15 1.51
CA LEU A 107 -24.04 -1.66 0.16
C LEU A 107 -23.63 -0.64 -0.91
N LYS A 108 -23.98 0.65 -0.73
CA LYS A 108 -23.53 1.74 -1.62
C LYS A 108 -22.01 1.83 -1.67
N LYS A 109 -21.35 1.87 -0.51
CA LYS A 109 -19.88 1.91 -0.41
C LYS A 109 -19.22 0.67 -1.03
N LYS A 110 -19.84 -0.50 -0.93
CA LYS A 110 -19.36 -1.73 -1.58
C LYS A 110 -19.45 -1.60 -3.10
N GLN A 111 -20.60 -1.19 -3.62
CA GLN A 111 -20.80 -0.97 -5.06
C GLN A 111 -19.84 0.07 -5.64
N GLU A 112 -19.63 1.19 -4.94
CA GLU A 112 -18.65 2.21 -5.38
C GLU A 112 -17.22 1.68 -5.43
N LYS A 113 -16.83 0.84 -4.46
CA LYS A 113 -15.50 0.21 -4.46
C LYS A 113 -15.34 -0.73 -5.64
N ASP A 114 -16.37 -1.50 -5.96
CA ASP A 114 -16.32 -2.46 -7.05
C ASP A 114 -16.29 -1.74 -8.41
N ARG A 115 -17.10 -0.69 -8.60
CA ARG A 115 -17.03 0.21 -9.77
C ARG A 115 -15.63 0.82 -9.96
N LYS A 116 -15.04 1.36 -8.89
CA LYS A 116 -13.68 1.93 -8.93
C LYS A 116 -12.62 0.90 -9.32
N LYS A 117 -12.75 -0.35 -8.86
CA LYS A 117 -11.83 -1.42 -9.27
C LYS A 117 -11.97 -1.73 -10.76
N GLU A 118 -13.19 -1.84 -11.26
CA GLU A 118 -13.47 -2.10 -12.68
C GLU A 118 -12.91 -0.99 -13.56
N GLU A 119 -13.13 0.28 -13.20
CA GLU A 119 -12.58 1.44 -13.91
C GLU A 119 -11.04 1.43 -13.92
N LEU A 120 -10.41 1.12 -12.79
CA LEU A 120 -8.96 1.01 -12.70
C LEU A 120 -8.40 -0.13 -13.55
N LEU A 121 -9.09 -1.28 -13.60
CA LEU A 121 -8.68 -2.41 -14.45
C LEU A 121 -8.79 -2.04 -15.93
N LYS A 122 -9.90 -1.44 -16.35
CA LYS A 122 -10.09 -0.94 -17.73
C LYS A 122 -9.00 0.06 -18.12
N ALA A 123 -8.74 1.06 -17.28
CA ALA A 123 -7.69 2.05 -17.54
C ALA A 123 -6.28 1.43 -17.62
N GLN A 124 -6.00 0.38 -16.83
CA GLN A 124 -4.74 -0.35 -16.93
C GLN A 124 -4.62 -1.14 -18.23
N GLU A 125 -5.69 -1.82 -18.65
CA GLU A 125 -5.74 -2.55 -19.92
C GLU A 125 -5.56 -1.61 -21.12
N GLU A 126 -6.25 -0.48 -21.12
CA GLU A 126 -6.10 0.55 -22.16
C GLU A 126 -4.67 1.07 -22.23
N ARG A 127 -4.06 1.37 -21.08
CA ARG A 127 -2.65 1.81 -21.02
C ARG A 127 -1.70 0.74 -21.55
N LYS A 128 -1.90 -0.53 -21.17
CA LYS A 128 -1.07 -1.65 -21.66
C LYS A 128 -1.20 -1.79 -23.18
N LYS A 129 -2.43 -1.80 -23.69
CA LYS A 129 -2.72 -1.90 -25.13
C LYS A 129 -2.13 -0.71 -25.92
N ALA A 130 -2.21 0.50 -25.39
CA ALA A 130 -1.59 1.68 -25.99
C ALA A 130 -0.05 1.55 -26.04
N LEU A 131 0.56 1.05 -24.96
CA LEU A 131 2.00 0.84 -24.89
C LEU A 131 2.48 -0.26 -25.85
N GLU A 132 1.74 -1.36 -25.97
CA GLU A 132 2.01 -2.44 -26.93
C GLU A 132 1.96 -1.91 -28.36
N LYS A 133 0.88 -1.22 -28.74
CA LYS A 133 0.77 -0.56 -30.06
C LYS A 133 1.94 0.39 -30.33
N TYR A 134 2.35 1.18 -29.34
CA TYR A 134 3.51 2.06 -29.48
C TYR A 134 4.81 1.27 -29.74
N LYS A 135 5.04 0.20 -28.98
CA LYS A 135 6.22 -0.66 -29.14
C LYS A 135 6.23 -1.35 -30.50
N GLU A 136 5.10 -1.85 -30.97
CA GLU A 136 4.94 -2.45 -32.29
C GLU A 136 5.27 -1.45 -33.40
N LYS A 137 4.64 -0.26 -33.38
CA LYS A 137 4.93 0.82 -34.34
C LYS A 137 6.40 1.23 -34.32
N LYS A 138 6.99 1.37 -33.13
CA LYS A 138 8.41 1.70 -32.97
C LYS A 138 9.31 0.61 -33.55
N MET A 139 8.97 -0.66 -33.35
CA MET A 139 9.75 -1.77 -33.91
C MET A 139 9.63 -1.83 -35.44
N GLN A 140 8.42 -1.64 -35.99
CA GLN A 140 8.18 -1.63 -37.43
C GLN A 140 8.95 -0.49 -38.11
N THR A 141 8.85 0.73 -37.59
CA THR A 141 9.58 1.90 -38.10
C THR A 141 11.09 1.71 -37.99
N TYR A 142 11.60 1.19 -36.87
CA TYR A 142 13.01 0.85 -36.72
C TYR A 142 13.46 -0.17 -37.78
N LYS A 143 12.72 -1.28 -37.95
CA LYS A 143 13.00 -2.32 -38.95
C LYS A 143 12.99 -1.77 -40.37
N GLN A 144 12.18 -0.77 -40.69
CA GLN A 144 12.17 -0.13 -42.00
C GLN A 144 13.37 0.80 -42.18
N LEU A 145 13.66 1.66 -41.19
CA LEU A 145 14.72 2.67 -41.24
C LEU A 145 16.13 2.11 -41.11
N SER A 146 16.29 0.94 -40.48
CA SER A 146 17.57 0.27 -40.26
C SER A 146 18.03 -0.56 -41.46
N LYS A 147 17.20 -0.73 -42.49
CA LYS A 147 17.57 -1.49 -43.70
C LYS A 147 18.71 -0.81 -44.44
N LYS A 148 19.69 -1.62 -44.85
CA LYS A 148 20.85 -1.21 -45.62
C LYS A 148 20.96 -2.02 -46.90
N THR A 149 21.56 -1.44 -47.93
CA THR A 149 21.92 -2.11 -49.18
C THR A 149 23.14 -3.02 -48.96
N LYS A 150 23.48 -3.86 -49.94
CA LYS A 150 24.68 -4.71 -49.89
C LYS A 150 25.98 -3.89 -49.67
N LYS A 151 26.00 -2.62 -50.09
CA LYS A 151 27.10 -1.68 -49.91
C LYS A 151 27.02 -0.89 -48.58
N GLY A 152 26.12 -1.27 -47.67
CA GLY A 152 25.98 -0.65 -46.35
C GLY A 152 25.23 0.69 -46.31
N GLN A 153 24.83 1.23 -47.46
CA GLN A 153 24.06 2.48 -47.53
C GLN A 153 22.63 2.26 -47.04
N PRO A 154 21.99 3.24 -46.36
CA PRO A 154 20.60 3.11 -45.95
C PRO A 154 19.66 3.02 -47.15
N VAL A 155 18.63 2.18 -47.07
CA VAL A 155 17.59 2.10 -48.10
C VAL A 155 16.70 3.34 -48.02
N MET A 156 16.69 4.16 -49.08
CA MET A 156 16.03 5.47 -49.06
C MET A 156 14.51 5.42 -49.16
N LYS A 157 13.92 4.42 -49.84
CA LYS A 157 12.47 4.34 -50.09
C LYS A 157 11.61 4.61 -48.84
N GLY A 158 11.78 3.82 -47.78
CA GLY A 158 10.98 3.97 -46.55
C GLY A 158 11.30 5.24 -45.75
N ARG A 159 12.51 5.80 -45.90
CA ARG A 159 12.88 7.09 -45.27
C ARG A 159 12.15 8.25 -45.94
N MET A 160 12.04 8.21 -47.27
CA MET A 160 11.33 9.20 -48.05
C MET A 160 9.82 9.17 -47.79
N GLU A 161 9.22 7.97 -47.70
CA GLU A 161 7.80 7.82 -47.34
C GLU A 161 7.49 8.44 -45.97
N LEU A 162 8.31 8.16 -44.94
CA LEU A 162 8.16 8.76 -43.61
C LEU A 162 8.38 10.27 -43.58
N LEU A 163 9.27 10.80 -44.43
CA LEU A 163 9.49 12.23 -44.55
C LEU A 163 8.29 12.91 -45.21
N LEU A 164 7.75 12.33 -46.27
CA LEU A 164 6.56 12.83 -46.96
C LEU A 164 5.36 12.87 -46.00
N GLU A 165 5.13 11.80 -45.24
CA GLU A 165 4.06 11.74 -44.25
C GLU A 165 4.20 12.87 -43.21
N LYS A 166 5.41 13.16 -42.73
CA LYS A 166 5.65 14.26 -41.79
C LYS A 166 5.35 15.63 -42.39
N ILE A 167 5.74 15.85 -43.64
CA ILE A 167 5.46 17.11 -44.34
C ILE A 167 3.95 17.29 -44.46
N GLN A 168 3.23 16.25 -44.90
CA GLN A 168 1.76 16.26 -45.04
C GLN A 168 1.01 16.43 -43.71
N GLN A 169 1.57 15.96 -42.59
CA GLN A 169 1.00 16.16 -41.25
C GLN A 169 1.28 17.57 -40.68
N SER A 170 2.34 18.23 -41.16
CA SER A 170 2.74 19.57 -40.73
C SER A 170 2.09 20.70 -41.53
N THR A 171 1.57 20.37 -42.72
CA THR A 171 0.74 21.23 -43.56
C THR A 171 -0.73 21.11 -43.19
#